data_AF-A0A1V3SW98-F1
#
_entry.id   AF-A0A1V3SW98-F1
#
_cell.length_a   1.000
_cell.length_b   1.000
_cell.length_c   1.000
_cell.angle_alpha   90.00
_cell.angle_beta   90.00
_cell.angle_gamma   90.00
#
_symmetry.space_group_name_H-M   'P 1'
#
loop_
_entity.id
_entity.type
_entity.pdbx_description
1 polymer ?
#
loop_
_entity_poly.entity_id
_entity_poly.type
_entity_poly.pdbx_seq_one_letter_code
_entity_poly.pdbx_strand_id
1 'polypeptide(L)'
;MEKTDSESELLEKFIWKSLSELGISPSFLVVEGMEVRIGIDWKKEIRLPVRTLCDGISELSIEPDQKILIRDWSPEVQISYVVWKGRRT
;
A
#
# COMPACT_ATOMS: atom_id res chain seq x y z
N MET A 1 24.75 11.51 -8.90
CA MET A 1 24.05 10.24 -8.58
C MET A 1 22.84 10.66 -7.76
N GLU A 2 21.75 11.07 -8.41
CA GLU A 2 20.60 11.79 -7.78
C GLU A 2 19.24 11.29 -8.31
N LYS A 3 19.21 10.26 -9.17
CA LYS A 3 17.95 9.80 -9.82
C LYS A 3 17.08 8.90 -8.94
N THR A 4 17.70 8.12 -8.05
CA THR A 4 17.01 7.11 -7.23
C THR A 4 16.10 7.70 -6.16
N ASP A 5 16.44 8.87 -5.63
CA ASP A 5 15.65 9.50 -4.55
C ASP A 5 14.35 10.09 -5.12
N SER A 6 14.40 10.65 -6.33
CA SER A 6 13.24 11.23 -6.99
C SER A 6 12.22 10.17 -7.44
N GLU A 7 12.67 9.03 -7.95
CA GLU A 7 11.78 7.92 -8.34
C GLU A 7 11.10 7.28 -7.13
N SER A 8 11.83 7.12 -6.03
CA SER A 8 11.28 6.56 -4.78
C SER A 8 10.22 7.49 -4.17
N GLU A 9 10.46 8.80 -4.17
CA GLU A 9 9.49 9.80 -3.68
C GLU A 9 8.22 9.85 -4.53
N LEU A 10 8.35 9.77 -5.86
CA LEU A 10 7.19 9.72 -6.76
C LEU A 10 6.35 8.46 -6.54
N LEU A 11 7.01 7.32 -6.37
CA LEU A 11 6.35 6.04 -6.10
C LEU A 11 5.67 6.04 -4.73
N GLU A 12 6.32 6.60 -3.70
CA GLU A 12 5.76 6.77 -2.37
C GLU A 12 4.46 7.58 -2.41
N LYS A 13 4.48 8.74 -3.09
CA LYS A 13 3.29 9.58 -3.29
C LYS A 13 2.17 8.86 -4.03
N PHE A 14 2.52 8.07 -5.05
CA PHE A 14 1.55 7.26 -5.79
C PHE A 14 0.88 6.23 -4.87
N ILE A 15 1.66 5.43 -4.16
CA ILE A 15 1.14 4.38 -3.26
C ILE A 15 0.29 5.00 -2.16
N TRP A 16 0.76 6.10 -1.56
CA TRP A 16 0.01 6.82 -0.52
C TRP A 16 -1.37 7.25 -1.01
N LYS A 17 -1.42 7.88 -2.19
CA LYS A 17 -2.66 8.33 -2.81
C LYS A 17 -3.60 7.15 -3.08
N SER A 18 -3.11 6.06 -3.66
CA SER A 18 -3.92 4.90 -3.98
C SER A 18 -4.48 4.20 -2.74
N LEU A 19 -3.69 4.06 -1.67
CA LEU A 19 -4.18 3.56 -0.39
C LEU A 19 -5.26 4.46 0.19
N SER A 20 -5.09 5.79 0.11
CA SER A 20 -6.08 6.76 0.56
C SER A 20 -7.40 6.65 -0.23
N GLU A 21 -7.34 6.44 -1.55
CA GLU A 21 -8.52 6.20 -2.40
C GLU A 21 -9.26 4.89 -2.04
N LEU A 22 -8.53 3.90 -1.51
CA LEU A 22 -9.10 2.67 -0.94
C LEU A 22 -9.61 2.85 0.51
N GLY A 23 -9.45 4.04 1.11
CA GLY A 23 -9.85 4.34 2.48
C GLY A 23 -8.87 3.82 3.54
N ILE A 24 -7.64 3.53 3.15
CA ILE A 24 -6.57 3.02 4.02
C ILE A 24 -5.60 4.15 4.32
N SER A 25 -5.43 4.49 5.60
CA SER A 25 -4.56 5.59 6.04
C SER A 25 -3.46 5.08 6.98
N PRO A 26 -2.28 4.72 6.45
CA PRO A 26 -1.11 4.42 7.27
C PRO A 26 -0.64 5.62 8.10
N SER A 27 0.04 5.34 9.22
CA SER A 27 0.75 6.34 10.01
C SER A 27 1.99 6.87 9.29
N PHE A 28 2.69 6.00 8.55
CA PHE A 28 3.78 6.39 7.65
C PHE A 28 3.92 5.37 6.51
N LEU A 29 4.59 5.78 5.44
CA LEU A 29 4.95 4.94 4.31
C LEU A 29 6.31 5.40 3.81
N VAL A 30 7.24 4.47 3.60
CA VAL A 30 8.55 4.75 3.02
C VAL A 30 8.86 3.71 1.96
N VAL A 31 9.32 4.15 0.80
CA VAL A 31 9.84 3.28 -0.27
C VAL A 31 11.36 3.19 -0.16
N GLU A 32 11.89 1.98 0.07
CA GLU A 32 13.33 1.71 0.18
C GLU A 32 13.73 0.70 -0.91
N GLY A 33 14.08 1.21 -2.10
CA GLY A 33 14.42 0.37 -3.25
C GLY A 33 13.22 -0.45 -3.74
N MET A 34 13.23 -1.77 -3.52
CA MET A 34 12.12 -2.66 -3.92
C MET A 34 11.16 -3.01 -2.77
N GLU A 35 11.39 -2.48 -1.57
CA GLU A 35 10.52 -2.71 -0.42
C GLU A 35 9.75 -1.45 -0.04
N VAL A 36 8.58 -1.66 0.52
CA VAL A 36 7.78 -0.63 1.18
C VAL A 36 7.69 -0.96 2.66
N ARG A 37 7.88 0.08 3.48
CA ARG A 37 7.64 0.05 4.93
C ARG A 37 6.38 0.85 5.22
N ILE A 38 5.38 0.21 5.81
CA ILE A 38 4.09 0.83 6.17
C ILE A 38 3.93 0.79 7.68
N GLY A 39 3.84 1.96 8.31
CA GLY A 39 3.43 2.08 9.70
C GLY A 39 1.91 2.03 9.81
N ILE A 40 1.38 1.07 10.54
CA ILE A 40 -0.07 1.00 10.84
C ILE A 40 -0.39 1.89 12.03
N ASP A 41 0.37 1.73 13.11
CA ASP A 41 0.35 2.56 14.30
C ASP A 41 1.78 2.70 14.87
N TRP A 42 1.92 3.33 16.03
CA TRP A 42 3.21 3.55 16.70
C TRP A 42 3.91 2.28 17.19
N LYS A 43 3.26 1.11 17.14
CA LYS A 43 3.81 -0.20 17.53
C LYS A 43 3.92 -1.19 16.37
N LYS A 44 3.24 -0.95 15.25
CA LYS A 44 3.12 -1.92 14.16
C LYS A 44 3.64 -1.36 12.84
N GLU A 45 4.63 -2.06 12.29
CA GLU A 45 5.20 -1.83 10.97
C GLU A 45 5.06 -3.10 10.11
N ILE A 46 4.71 -2.92 8.84
CA ILE A 46 4.67 -3.98 7.83
C ILE A 46 5.72 -3.68 6.78
N ARG A 47 6.53 -4.68 6.43
CA ARG A 47 7.47 -4.61 5.30
C ARG A 47 7.04 -5.57 4.22
N LEU A 48 7.02 -5.10 2.98
CA LEU A 48 6.68 -5.95 1.84
C LEU A 48 7.26 -5.43 0.52
N PRO A 49 7.35 -6.28 -0.52
CA PRO A 49 7.77 -5.85 -1.83
C PRO A 49 6.81 -4.80 -2.41
N VAL A 50 7.36 -3.73 -3.00
CA VAL A 50 6.62 -2.69 -3.71
C VAL A 50 5.68 -3.31 -4.74
N ARG A 51 6.17 -4.28 -5.52
CA ARG A 51 5.40 -4.95 -6.56
C ARG A 51 4.13 -5.59 -6.00
N THR A 52 4.24 -6.36 -4.92
CA THR A 52 3.09 -7.03 -4.29
C THR A 52 2.04 -6.03 -3.82
N LEU A 53 2.46 -4.88 -3.31
CA LEU A 53 1.54 -3.82 -2.90
C LEU A 53 0.83 -3.20 -4.11
N CYS A 54 1.59 -2.80 -5.13
CA CYS A 54 1.07 -2.18 -6.34
C CYS A 54 0.10 -3.10 -7.09
N ASP A 55 0.43 -4.38 -7.22
CA ASP A 55 -0.43 -5.38 -7.86
C ASP A 55 -1.76 -5.48 -7.08
N GLY A 56 -1.71 -5.56 -5.75
CA GLY A 56 -2.90 -5.60 -4.90
C GLY A 56 -3.77 -4.34 -4.97
N ILE A 57 -3.14 -3.17 -5.03
CA ILE A 57 -3.83 -1.89 -5.24
C ILE A 57 -4.52 -1.88 -6.61
N SER A 58 -3.85 -2.36 -7.65
CA SER A 58 -4.37 -2.40 -9.02
C SER A 58 -5.64 -3.25 -9.12
N GLU A 59 -5.60 -4.48 -8.56
CA GLU A 59 -6.75 -5.39 -8.49
C GLU A 59 -7.96 -4.74 -7.80
N LEU A 60 -7.74 -4.11 -6.64
CA LEU A 60 -8.82 -3.47 -5.90
C LEU A 60 -9.33 -2.17 -6.56
N SER A 61 -8.52 -1.56 -7.43
CA SER A 61 -8.91 -0.33 -8.13
C SER A 61 -9.94 -0.61 -9.23
N ILE A 62 -9.90 -1.79 -9.85
CA ILE A 62 -10.79 -2.23 -10.94
C ILE A 62 -12.05 -2.95 -10.45
N GLU A 63 -12.12 -3.35 -9.17
CA GLU A 63 -13.29 -3.97 -8.53
C GLU A 63 -14.01 -2.98 -7.59
N PRO A 64 -14.77 -1.99 -8.10
CA PRO A 64 -15.36 -0.92 -7.28
C PRO A 64 -16.28 -1.44 -6.16
N ASP A 65 -16.96 -2.57 -6.36
CA ASP A 65 -17.84 -3.18 -5.35
C ASP A 65 -17.07 -3.79 -4.17
N GLN A 66 -15.78 -4.13 -4.36
CA GLN A 66 -14.94 -4.65 -3.28
C GLN A 66 -14.25 -3.56 -2.45
N LYS A 67 -14.24 -2.31 -2.92
CA LYS A 67 -13.80 -1.14 -2.13
C LYS A 67 -14.66 -0.95 -0.87
N ILE A 68 -15.87 -1.50 -0.87
CA ILE A 68 -16.83 -1.45 0.25
C ILE A 68 -16.49 -2.45 1.36
N LEU A 69 -15.77 -3.54 1.07
CA LEU A 69 -15.61 -4.67 2.01
C LEU A 69 -14.64 -4.40 3.17
N ILE A 70 -13.73 -3.44 3.04
CA ILE A 70 -12.63 -3.28 4.00
C ILE A 70 -12.72 -2.04 4.87
N ARG A 71 -13.70 -1.15 4.63
CA ARG A 71 -13.81 0.14 5.34
C ARG A 71 -13.96 0.00 6.85
N ASP A 72 -14.64 -1.04 7.31
CA ASP A 72 -14.88 -1.27 8.74
C ASP A 72 -13.79 -2.13 9.40
N TRP A 73 -12.79 -2.58 8.65
CA TRP A 73 -11.69 -3.38 9.18
C TRP A 73 -10.59 -2.51 9.75
N SER A 74 -9.84 -3.06 10.70
CA SER A 74 -8.62 -2.40 11.19
C SER A 74 -7.62 -2.18 10.04
N PRO A 75 -6.82 -1.10 10.05
CA PRO A 75 -5.90 -0.81 8.95
C PRO A 75 -4.89 -1.94 8.68
N GLU A 76 -4.52 -2.72 9.70
CA GLU A 76 -3.68 -3.91 9.55
C GLU A 76 -4.34 -4.98 8.65
N VAL A 77 -5.63 -5.24 8.88
CA VAL A 77 -6.39 -6.21 8.09
C VAL A 77 -6.64 -5.67 6.69
N GLN A 78 -6.88 -4.37 6.54
CA GLN A 78 -6.98 -3.71 5.24
C GLN A 78 -5.71 -3.91 4.42
N ILE A 79 -4.53 -3.55 4.97
CA ILE A 79 -3.25 -3.73 4.29
C ILE A 79 -2.99 -5.21 3.99
N SER A 80 -3.23 -6.11 4.94
CA SER A 80 -3.07 -7.56 4.73
C SER A 80 -3.93 -8.07 3.57
N TYR A 81 -5.14 -7.54 3.40
CA TYR A 81 -6.03 -7.88 2.30
C TYR A 81 -5.51 -7.38 0.94
N VAL A 82 -4.99 -6.14 0.88
CA VAL A 82 -4.32 -5.61 -0.32
C VAL A 82 -3.15 -6.51 -0.71
N VAL A 83 -2.30 -6.87 0.26
CA VAL A 83 -1.15 -7.76 0.03
C VAL A 83 -1.59 -9.15 -0.44
N TRP A 84 -2.66 -9.70 0.13
CA TRP A 84 -3.21 -10.98 -0.29
C TRP A 84 -3.70 -10.95 -1.74
N LYS A 85 -4.39 -9.88 -2.16
CA LYS A 85 -4.81 -9.68 -3.56
C LYS A 85 -3.61 -9.67 -4.50
N GLY A 86 -2.59 -8.86 -4.20
CA GLY A 86 -1.41 -8.71 -5.06
C GLY A 86 -0.53 -9.95 -5.18
N ARG A 87 -0.64 -10.92 -4.27
CA ARG A 87 0.06 -12.23 -4.39
C ARG A 87 -0.62 -13.21 -5.35
N ARG A 88 -1.84 -12.91 -5.79
CA ARG A 88 -2.67 -13.81 -6.61
C ARG A 88 -2.74 -13.39 -8.09
N THR A 89 -2.18 -12.23 -8.41
CA THR A 89 -2.01 -11.71 -9.77
C THR A 89 -0.69 -12.20 -10.36
#